data_AF-E2A3B6-F1
#
_entry.id   AF-E2A3B6-F1
#
_cell.length_a   1.000
_cell.length_b   1.000
_cell.length_c   1.000
_cell.angle_alpha   90.00
_cell.angle_beta   90.00
_cell.angle_gamma   90.00
#
_symmetry.space_group_name_H-M   'P 1'
#
loop_
_entity.id
_entity.type
_entity.pdbx_description
1 polymer ?
#
loop_
_entity_poly.entity_id
_entity_poly.type
_entity_poly.pdbx_seq_one_letter_code
_entity_poly.pdbx_strand_id
1 'polypeptide(L)'
;MTEIGRGTIRSIICNANLVVDVVPVDFVVDTLICASWYNATQRSDTIKIYNCTSSSLHPITWREFGHLTRKHAIESPSKYVMWYPDFTFRTNKFIHTIMVAMLHFLPAFIVDLILRVQGYKPM
;
A
#
# COMPACT_ATOMS: atom_id res chain seq x y z
N MET A 1 1.40 -0.26 -2.51
CA MET A 1 2.84 -0.11 -2.15
C MET A 1 3.65 0.52 -3.26
N THR A 2 3.46 0.13 -4.52
CA THR A 2 4.22 0.68 -5.67
C THR A 2 4.25 2.21 -5.73
N GLU A 3 3.10 2.87 -5.55
CA GLU A 3 3.03 4.34 -5.57
C GLU A 3 3.71 5.03 -4.38
N ILE A 4 3.86 4.33 -3.26
CA ILE A 4 4.68 4.81 -2.14
C ILE A 4 6.16 4.72 -2.54
N GLY A 5 6.56 3.62 -3.17
CA GLY A 5 7.92 3.43 -3.67
C GLY A 5 8.30 4.35 -4.85
N ARG A 6 7.32 4.88 -5.58
CA ARG A 6 7.53 5.92 -6.60
C ARG A 6 7.58 7.34 -6.04
N GLY A 7 7.21 7.51 -4.77
CA GLY A 7 7.11 8.81 -4.09
C GLY A 7 5.86 9.63 -4.45
N THR A 8 4.92 9.07 -5.22
CA THR A 8 3.66 9.74 -5.58
C THR A 8 2.74 9.90 -4.37
N ILE A 9 2.68 8.91 -3.48
CA ILE A 9 1.89 9.00 -2.24
C ILE A 9 2.75 9.61 -1.13
N ARG A 10 2.28 10.72 -0.55
CA ARG A 10 2.99 11.51 0.47
C ARG A 10 2.21 11.62 1.79
N SER A 11 0.88 11.44 1.74
CA SER A 11 -0.02 11.58 2.88
C SER A 11 -1.05 10.45 2.85
N ILE A 12 -1.24 9.76 3.96
CA ILE A 12 -2.22 8.66 4.10
C ILE A 12 -3.05 8.92 5.35
N ILE A 13 -4.39 8.85 5.25
CA ILE A 13 -5.26 8.87 6.43
C ILE A 13 -5.18 7.51 7.12
N CYS A 14 -4.48 7.46 8.25
CA CYS A 14 -4.35 6.26 9.06
C CYS A 14 -3.83 6.61 10.45
N ASN A 15 -4.22 5.84 11.46
CA ASN A 15 -3.55 5.85 12.75
C ASN A 15 -2.39 4.85 12.70
N ALA A 16 -1.16 5.36 12.71
CA ALA A 16 0.05 4.58 12.59
C ALA A 16 0.26 3.55 13.74
N ASN A 17 -0.45 3.70 14.85
CA ASN A 17 -0.39 2.77 15.98
C ASN A 17 -1.29 1.52 15.80
N LEU A 18 -2.16 1.50 14.79
CA LEU A 18 -3.02 0.35 14.54
C LEU A 18 -2.22 -0.79 13.88
N VAL A 19 -2.63 -2.02 14.21
CA VAL A 19 -2.11 -3.24 13.57
C VAL A 19 -2.66 -3.33 12.15
N VAL A 20 -1.80 -3.69 11.20
CA VAL A 20 -2.19 -3.97 9.82
C VAL A 20 -2.20 -5.48 9.59
N ASP A 21 -3.27 -6.00 9.01
CA ASP A 21 -3.36 -7.38 8.53
C ASP A 21 -3.02 -7.37 7.03
N VAL A 22 -1.80 -7.80 6.70
CA VAL A 22 -1.32 -7.92 5.31
C VAL A 22 -0.93 -9.36 5.07
N VAL A 23 -1.66 -10.01 4.17
CA VAL A 23 -1.36 -11.37 3.71
C VAL A 23 -0.88 -11.31 2.26
N PRO A 24 0.29 -11.86 1.91
CA PRO A 24 0.71 -11.97 0.52
C PRO A 24 -0.26 -12.83 -0.27
N VAL A 25 -0.53 -12.47 -1.53
CA VAL A 25 -1.53 -13.16 -2.36
C VAL A 25 -1.21 -14.65 -2.55
N ASP A 26 0.07 -15.01 -2.60
CA ASP A 26 0.52 -16.39 -2.77
C ASP A 26 0.04 -17.28 -1.60
N PHE A 27 0.12 -16.78 -0.36
CA PHE A 27 -0.41 -17.50 0.81
C PHE A 27 -1.92 -17.71 0.72
N VAL A 28 -2.67 -16.74 0.18
CA VAL A 28 -4.12 -16.86 -0.01
C VAL A 28 -4.43 -17.93 -1.06
N VAL A 29 -3.69 -17.95 -2.17
CA VAL A 29 -3.83 -18.95 -3.24
C VAL A 29 -3.49 -20.35 -2.73
N ASP A 30 -2.37 -20.51 -2.03
CA ASP A 30 -1.96 -21.79 -1.44
C ASP A 30 -2.99 -22.28 -0.42
N THR A 31 -3.55 -21.37 0.39
CA THR A 31 -4.63 -21.70 1.34
C THR A 31 -5.86 -22.22 0.61
N LEU A 32 -6.27 -21.59 -0.50
CA LEU A 32 -7.42 -22.02 -1.30
C LEU A 32 -7.19 -23.40 -1.94
N ILE A 33 -6.00 -23.64 -2.50
CA ILE A 33 -5.64 -24.94 -3.07
C ILE A 33 -5.70 -26.03 -1.99
N CYS A 34 -5.04 -25.81 -0.86
CA CYS A 34 -5.04 -26.74 0.28
C CYS A 34 -6.45 -26.99 0.83
N ALA A 35 -7.25 -25.95 1.01
CA ALA A 35 -8.62 -26.07 1.50
C ALA A 35 -9.50 -26.87 0.52
N SER A 36 -9.36 -26.63 -0.79
CA SER A 36 -10.11 -27.35 -1.82
C SER A 36 -9.75 -28.85 -1.85
N TRP A 37 -8.45 -29.17 -1.81
CA TRP A 37 -7.96 -30.54 -1.78
C TRP A 37 -8.43 -31.27 -0.52
N TYR A 38 -8.33 -30.62 0.64
CA TYR A 38 -8.76 -31.20 1.91
C TYR A 38 -10.27 -31.43 1.96
N ASN A 39 -11.06 -30.53 1.38
CA ASN A 39 -12.51 -30.70 1.32
C ASN A 39 -12.92 -31.82 0.36
N ALA A 40 -12.20 -32.00 -0.75
CA ALA A 40 -12.44 -33.08 -1.71
C ALA A 40 -12.04 -34.46 -1.16
N THR A 41 -10.93 -34.55 -0.43
CA THR A 41 -10.39 -35.81 0.12
C THR A 41 -11.07 -36.22 1.42
N GLN A 42 -11.38 -35.27 2.30
CA GLN A 42 -12.09 -35.54 3.55
C GLN A 42 -13.49 -34.98 3.48
N ARG A 43 -14.40 -35.73 2.87
CA ARG A 43 -15.82 -35.39 2.86
C ARG A 43 -16.35 -35.38 4.30
N SER A 44 -16.99 -34.28 4.65
CA SER A 44 -17.68 -34.08 5.93
C SER A 44 -19.04 -33.50 5.63
N ASP A 45 -20.05 -33.91 6.39
CA ASP A 45 -21.39 -33.30 6.32
C ASP A 45 -21.43 -31.91 6.97
N THR A 46 -20.35 -31.52 7.65
CA THR A 46 -20.19 -30.20 8.26
C THR A 46 -19.42 -29.24 7.35
N ILE A 47 -19.93 -28.01 7.24
CA ILE A 47 -19.27 -26.93 6.51
C ILE A 47 -17.99 -26.54 7.23
N LYS A 48 -16.85 -26.61 6.53
CA LYS A 48 -15.53 -26.19 7.03
C LYS A 48 -15.29 -24.73 6.65
N ILE A 49 -14.82 -23.93 7.62
CA ILE A 49 -14.49 -22.51 7.44
C ILE A 49 -12.98 -22.34 7.62
N TYR A 50 -12.32 -21.72 6.65
CA TYR A 50 -10.88 -21.47 6.65
C TYR A 50 -10.62 -19.96 6.63
N ASN A 51 -9.80 -19.47 7.56
CA ASN A 51 -9.38 -18.07 7.62
C ASN A 51 -7.90 -17.96 7.25
N CYS A 52 -7.57 -17.03 6.36
CA CYS A 52 -6.21 -16.67 5.99
C CYS A 52 -5.95 -15.22 6.48
N THR A 53 -5.16 -15.09 7.54
CA THR A 53 -4.86 -13.81 8.21
C THR A 53 -3.39 -13.78 8.61
N SER A 54 -2.78 -12.60 8.73
CA SER A 54 -1.36 -12.42 9.10
C SER A 54 -1.04 -12.86 10.54
N SER A 55 -2.02 -13.40 11.27
CA SER A 55 -1.94 -13.91 12.65
C SER A 55 -1.67 -12.82 13.70
N SER A 56 -2.15 -13.06 14.92
CA SER A 56 -1.89 -12.20 16.08
C SER A 56 -0.56 -12.49 16.77
N LEU A 57 0.17 -13.52 16.32
CA LEU A 57 1.45 -13.94 16.93
C LEU A 57 2.56 -12.91 16.70
N HIS A 58 2.62 -12.31 15.52
CA HIS A 58 3.60 -11.27 15.16
C HIS A 58 2.90 -10.09 14.47
N PRO A 59 2.15 -9.28 15.23
CA PRO A 59 1.41 -8.17 14.65
C PRO A 59 2.36 -7.07 14.19
N ILE A 60 2.16 -6.56 12.98
CA ILE A 60 2.90 -5.42 12.44
C ILE A 60 2.02 -4.17 12.54
N THR A 61 2.57 -3.07 13.05
CA THR A 61 1.85 -1.78 13.06
C THR A 61 1.98 -1.06 11.73
N TRP A 62 1.02 -0.20 11.38
CA TRP A 62 1.14 0.68 10.21
C TRP A 62 2.42 1.50 10.21
N ARG A 63 2.89 1.95 11.39
CA ARG A 63 4.19 2.64 11.54
C ARG A 63 5.34 1.78 11.05
N GLU A 64 5.44 0.56 11.56
CA GLU A 64 6.51 -0.37 11.22
C GLU A 64 6.44 -0.78 9.75
N PHE A 65 5.23 -1.10 9.27
CA PHE A 65 4.98 -1.38 7.87
C PHE A 65 5.44 -0.23 6.96
N GLY A 66 5.16 1.02 7.35
CA GLY A 66 5.59 2.18 6.60
C GLY A 66 7.10 2.39 6.61
N HIS A 67 7.76 2.12 7.73
CA HIS A 67 9.22 2.13 7.83
C HIS A 67 9.86 1.08 6.90
N LEU A 68 9.35 -0.16 6.92
CA LEU A 68 9.82 -1.24 6.03
C LEU A 68 9.59 -0.89 4.56
N THR A 69 8.41 -0.36 4.22
CA THR A 69 8.08 0.07 2.86
C THR A 69 9.05 1.15 2.38
N ARG A 70 9.33 2.16 3.22
CA ARG A 70 10.27 3.24 2.88
C ARG A 70 11.70 2.72 2.73
N LYS A 71 12.16 1.88 3.67
CA LYS A 71 13.49 1.26 3.63
C LYS A 71 13.70 0.54 2.30
N HIS A 72 12.81 -0.38 1.95
CA HIS A 72 12.95 -1.17 0.73
C HIS A 72 12.71 -0.36 -0.55
N ALA A 73 11.88 0.69 -0.51
CA ALA A 73 11.75 1.61 -1.64
C ALA A 73 13.05 2.38 -1.95
N ILE A 74 13.87 2.66 -0.92
CA ILE A 74 15.16 3.35 -1.08
C ILE A 74 16.26 2.35 -1.47
N GLU A 75 16.30 1.17 -0.84
CA GLU A 75 17.28 0.11 -1.14
C GLU A 75 17.09 -0.51 -2.52
N SER A 76 15.85 -0.54 -3.02
CA SER A 76 15.48 -1.11 -4.32
C SER A 76 14.50 -0.19 -5.05
N PRO A 77 14.99 0.92 -5.61
CA PRO A 77 14.13 1.96 -6.19
C PRO A 77 13.41 1.49 -7.46
N SER A 78 12.20 2.00 -7.66
CA SER A 78 11.44 1.75 -8.89
C SER A 78 12.09 2.44 -10.08
N LYS A 79 11.99 1.85 -11.28
CA LYS A 79 12.37 2.51 -12.54
C LYS A 79 11.64 3.85 -12.75
N TYR A 80 10.44 3.99 -12.19
CA TYR A 80 9.56 5.13 -12.38
C TYR A 80 9.41 5.99 -11.11
N VAL A 81 10.51 6.19 -10.37
CA VAL A 81 10.51 7.13 -9.22
C VAL A 81 10.23 8.54 -9.75
N MET A 82 9.17 9.17 -9.22
CA MET A 82 8.79 10.55 -9.55
C MET A 82 9.25 11.53 -8.47
N TRP A 83 9.31 11.08 -7.22
CA TRP A 83 9.83 11.84 -6.08
C TRP A 83 10.56 10.87 -5.15
N TYR A 84 11.57 11.37 -4.42
CA TYR A 84 12.18 10.67 -3.30
C TYR A 84 11.13 9.97 -2.40
N PRO A 85 11.21 8.63 -2.23
CA PRO A 85 10.19 7.85 -1.51
C PRO A 85 10.08 8.26 -0.05
N ASP A 86 8.98 8.92 0.30
CA ASP A 86 8.71 9.34 1.68
C ASP A 86 7.23 9.70 1.84
N PHE A 87 6.62 9.29 2.96
CA PHE A 87 5.21 9.54 3.22
C PHE A 87 4.91 9.60 4.72
N THR A 88 3.78 10.21 5.08
CA THR A 88 3.36 10.36 6.48
C THR A 88 1.93 9.90 6.69
N PHE A 89 1.72 9.13 7.76
CA PHE A 89 0.39 8.80 8.25
C PHE A 89 -0.20 9.96 9.06
N ARG A 90 -1.46 10.29 8.82
CA ARG A 90 -2.18 11.38 9.49
C ARG A 90 -3.54 10.92 9.94
N THR A 91 -3.97 11.35 11.12
CA THR A 91 -5.32 11.08 11.64
C THR A 91 -6.29 12.22 11.36
N ASN A 92 -5.79 13.46 11.27
CA ASN A 92 -6.60 14.63 10.97
C ASN A 92 -6.84 14.77 9.45
N LYS A 93 -8.11 14.66 9.04
CA LYS A 93 -8.53 14.77 7.64
C LYS A 93 -8.26 16.16 7.06
N PHE A 94 -8.41 17.24 7.82
CA PHE A 94 -8.17 18.60 7.34
C PHE A 94 -6.71 18.81 6.94
N ILE A 95 -5.78 18.43 7.81
CA ILE A 95 -4.33 18.49 7.52
C ILE A 95 -3.99 17.57 6.34
N HIS A 96 -4.59 16.38 6.29
CA HIS A 96 -4.40 15.48 5.15
C HIS A 96 -4.82 16.13 3.83
N THR A 97 -5.99 16.78 3.78
CA THR A 97 -6.48 17.48 2.57
C THR A 97 -5.53 18.58 2.13
N ILE A 98 -5.02 19.40 3.07
CA ILE A 98 -4.02 20.43 2.76
C ILE A 98 -2.75 19.80 2.16
N MET A 99 -2.27 18.71 2.76
CA MET A 99 -1.06 18.02 2.31
C MET A 99 -1.25 17.39 0.94
N VAL A 100 -2.43 16.84 0.64
CA VAL A 100 -2.76 16.31 -0.69
C VAL A 100 -2.81 17.45 -1.70
N ALA A 101 -3.44 18.58 -1.38
CA ALA A 101 -3.44 19.76 -2.26
C ALA A 101 -2.02 20.25 -2.58
N MET A 102 -1.14 20.32 -1.56
CA MET A 102 0.22 20.84 -1.70
C MET A 102 1.23 19.86 -2.29
N LEU A 103 1.13 18.56 -1.99
CA LEU A 103 2.14 17.57 -2.34
C LEU A 103 1.73 16.67 -3.50
N HIS A 104 0.44 16.65 -3.86
CA HIS A 104 -0.08 15.86 -4.99
C HIS A 104 -0.56 16.76 -6.11
N PHE A 105 -1.56 17.61 -5.85
CA PHE A 105 -2.21 18.40 -6.90
C PHE A 105 -1.36 19.58 -7.39
N LEU A 106 -0.79 20.36 -6.48
CA LEU A 106 0.01 21.54 -6.86
C LEU A 106 1.23 21.16 -7.72
N PRO A 107 2.05 20.14 -7.37
CA PRO A 107 3.19 19.74 -8.19
C PRO A 107 2.75 19.17 -9.54
N ALA A 108 1.69 18.35 -9.58
CA ALA A 108 1.15 17.82 -10.83
C ALA A 108 0.69 18.95 -11.76
N PHE A 109 -0.04 19.93 -11.23
CA PHE A 109 -0.48 21.09 -11.98
C PHE A 109 0.69 21.90 -12.56
N ILE A 110 1.77 22.08 -11.79
CA ILE A 110 2.97 22.79 -12.26
C ILE A 110 3.63 22.02 -13.41
N VAL A 111 3.79 20.70 -13.27
CA VAL A 111 4.38 19.85 -14.31
C VAL A 111 3.54 19.89 -15.59
N ASP A 112 2.22 19.78 -15.47
CA ASP A 112 1.30 19.86 -16.61
C ASP A 112 1.34 21.21 -17.32
N LEU A 113 1.44 22.30 -16.56
CA LEU A 113 1.58 23.64 -17.11
C LEU A 113 2.87 23.76 -17.93
N ILE A 114 4.00 23.26 -17.40
CA ILE A 114 5.29 23.26 -18.11
C ILE A 114 5.20 22.43 -19.40
N LEU A 115 4.65 21.22 -19.32
CA LEU A 115 4.48 20.34 -20.48
C LEU A 115 3.63 21.02 -21.56
N ARG A 116 2.51 21.63 -21.16
CA ARG A 116 1.62 22.33 -22.09
C ARG A 116 2.29 23.53 -22.75
N VAL A 117 3.08 24.31 -22.02
CA VAL A 117 3.87 25.42 -22.58
C VAL A 117 4.93 24.93 -23.57
N GLN A 118 5.50 23.75 -23.33
CA GLN A 118 6.44 23.10 -24.24
C GLN A 118 5.78 22.40 -25.45
N GLY A 119 4.44 22.43 -25.55
CA GLY A 119 3.70 21.76 -26.61
C GLY A 119 3.53 20.26 -26.42
N TYR A 120 3.93 19.71 -25.26
CA TYR A 120 3.68 18.32 -24.89
C TYR A 120 2.28 18.15 -24.30
N LYS A 121 1.79 16.91 -24.33
CA LYS A 121 0.53 16.54 -23.67
C LYS A 121 0.75 16.55 -22.13
N PRO A 122 -0.13 17.19 -21.34
CA PRO A 122 -0.11 17.07 -19.89
C PRO A 122 -0.32 15.60 -19.45
N MET A 123 0.18 15.25 -18.27
CA MET A 123 0.19 13.87 -17.77
C MET A 123 -1.16 13.43 -17.19
#